data_AF-A0A9X4D210-F1
#
_entry.id   AF-A0A9X4D210-F1
#
_cell.length_a   1.000
_cell.length_b   1.000
_cell.length_c   1.000
_cell.angle_alpha   90.00
_cell.angle_beta   90.00
_cell.angle_gamma   90.00
#
_symmetry.space_group_name_H-M   'P 1'
#
loop_
_entity.id
_entity.type
_entity.pdbx_description
1 polymer ?
#
loop_
_entity_poly.entity_id
_entity_poly.type
_entity_poly.pdbx_seq_one_letter_code
_entity_poly.pdbx_strand_id
1 'polypeptide(L)'
;MNIIWWVLRPFYWLGLLPVIAVFLVACVQFSRDTDVSLGIMAIALVYFGIGYLLFAVAPRYFKSRLDRMVEKVKLTGFNPSHEAVSVMFNRYVGFDAAAKKALYVDVNLNSATVIDFDQVSSWELVPDKSPHLLFKLVTRVPNLHEIGVRIKANQFGAWKSDMHSLFG
;
A
#
# COMPACT_ATOMS: atom_id res chain seq x y z
N MET A 1 -1.63 3.98 4.30
CA MET A 1 -0.17 4.19 4.43
C MET A 1 -0.01 4.03 5.89
N ASN A 2 0.66 3.00 6.36
CA ASN A 2 0.95 2.92 7.79
C ASN A 2 1.53 4.28 8.21
N ILE A 3 1.05 4.84 9.32
CA ILE A 3 1.43 6.18 9.80
C ILE A 3 2.96 6.36 9.81
N ILE A 4 3.67 5.26 10.07
CA ILE A 4 5.12 5.09 9.97
C ILE A 4 5.65 5.61 8.63
N TRP A 5 5.10 5.21 7.48
CA TRP A 5 5.56 5.68 6.16
C TRP A 5 5.32 7.17 5.91
N TRP A 6 4.24 7.72 6.46
CA TRP A 6 3.91 9.15 6.34
C TRP A 6 4.86 10.02 7.16
N VAL A 7 5.32 9.50 8.29
CA VAL A 7 6.27 10.16 9.18
C VAL A 7 7.71 9.95 8.68
N LEU A 8 8.10 8.72 8.35
CA LEU A 8 9.47 8.38 7.99
C LEU A 8 9.95 9.12 6.73
N ARG A 9 9.07 9.32 5.75
CA ARG A 9 9.41 9.94 4.46
C ARG A 9 9.85 11.40 4.58
N PRO A 10 9.11 12.32 5.23
CA PRO A 10 9.56 13.70 5.42
C PRO A 10 10.80 13.79 6.31
N PHE A 11 10.92 12.97 7.36
CA PHE A 11 12.14 12.93 8.18
C PHE A 11 13.36 12.48 7.39
N TYR A 12 13.21 11.48 6.52
CA TYR A 12 14.27 11.06 5.61
C TYR A 12 14.66 12.17 4.63
N TRP A 13 13.69 12.86 4.04
CA TRP A 13 13.96 14.00 3.14
C TRP A 13 14.69 15.15 3.85
N LEU A 14 14.28 15.47 5.09
CA LEU A 14 14.94 16.48 5.91
C LEU A 14 16.38 16.10 6.24
N GLY A 15 16.65 14.83 6.53
CA GLY A 15 18.00 14.32 6.78
C GLY A 15 18.85 14.19 5.50
N LEU A 16 18.23 14.01 4.33
CA LEU A 16 18.92 13.84 3.07
C LEU A 16 19.75 15.08 2.69
N LEU A 17 19.21 16.28 2.87
CA LEU A 17 19.88 17.55 2.55
C LEU A 17 21.23 17.72 3.26
N PRO A 18 21.32 17.65 4.61
CA PRO A 18 22.58 17.77 5.31
C PRO A 18 23.53 16.60 5.01
N VAL A 19 23.01 15.37 4.85
CA VAL A 19 23.85 14.21 4.52
C VAL A 19 24.50 14.35 3.14
N ILE A 20 23.77 14.84 2.13
CA ILE A 20 24.34 15.14 0.81
C ILE A 20 25.41 16.23 0.90
N ALA A 21 25.14 17.31 1.65
CA ALA A 21 26.12 18.39 1.81
C ALA A 21 27.41 17.88 2.45
N VAL A 22 27.31 17.11 3.53
CA VAL A 22 28.46 16.53 4.24
C VAL A 22 29.19 15.51 3.35
N PHE A 23 28.46 14.70 2.57
CA PHE A 23 29.05 13.77 1.60
C PHE A 23 29.87 14.50 0.52
N LEU A 24 29.33 15.58 -0.04
CA LEU A 24 30.05 16.39 -1.04
C LEU A 24 31.30 17.04 -0.44
N VAL A 25 31.22 17.56 0.79
CA VAL A 25 32.40 18.09 1.51
C VAL A 25 33.45 17.01 1.70
N ALA A 26 33.07 15.79 2.09
CA ALA A 26 33.99 14.66 2.22
C ALA A 26 34.66 14.29 0.89
N CYS A 27 33.92 14.33 -0.23
CA CYS A 27 34.50 14.12 -1.56
C CYS A 27 35.54 15.19 -1.91
N VAL A 28 35.29 16.47 -1.58
CA VAL A 28 36.22 17.58 -1.85
C VAL A 28 37.46 17.51 -0.96
N GLN A 29 37.31 17.10 0.30
CA GLN A 29 38.40 17.04 1.29
C GLN A 29 39.14 15.69 1.29
N PHE A 30 38.80 14.77 0.39
CA PHE A 30 39.32 13.40 0.39
C PHE A 30 40.85 13.34 0.32
N SER A 31 41.48 14.24 -0.43
CA SER A 31 42.95 14.29 -0.56
C SER A 31 43.66 14.84 0.69
N ARG A 32 42.92 15.45 1.62
CA ARG A 32 43.47 16.14 2.79
C ARG A 32 43.40 15.25 4.04
N ASP A 33 42.26 14.61 4.25
CA ASP A 33 42.00 13.72 5.38
C ASP A 33 41.23 12.48 4.90
N THR A 34 41.96 11.52 4.33
CA THR A 34 41.40 10.33 3.68
C THR A 34 40.56 9.49 4.64
N ASP A 35 41.06 9.20 5.84
CA ASP A 35 40.39 8.29 6.79
C ASP A 35 39.04 8.84 7.27
N VAL A 36 39.00 10.13 7.58
CA VAL A 36 37.78 10.81 8.02
C VAL A 36 36.78 10.93 6.87
N SER A 37 37.25 11.31 5.68
CA SER A 37 36.42 11.45 4.50
C SER A 37 35.80 10.11 4.09
N LEU A 38 36.57 9.03 4.14
CA LEU A 38 36.10 7.68 3.83
C LEU A 38 35.04 7.19 4.83
N GLY A 39 35.23 7.46 6.12
CA GLY A 39 34.23 7.17 7.16
C GLY A 39 32.90 7.91 6.93
N ILE A 40 32.97 9.21 6.63
CA ILE A 40 31.78 10.04 6.33
C ILE A 40 31.07 9.52 5.06
N MET A 41 31.84 9.21 4.01
CA MET A 41 31.29 8.67 2.77
C MET A 41 30.59 7.33 2.97
N ALA A 42 31.20 6.42 3.75
CA ALA A 42 30.61 5.12 4.05
C ALA A 42 29.27 5.27 4.79
N ILE A 43 29.21 6.13 5.81
CA ILE A 43 27.97 6.36 6.59
C ILE A 43 26.88 6.98 5.70
N ALA A 44 27.23 7.96 4.86
CA ALA A 44 26.30 8.59 3.94
C ALA A 44 25.76 7.59 2.90
N LEU A 45 26.61 6.71 2.35
CA LEU A 45 26.19 5.65 1.43
C LEU A 45 25.24 4.66 2.10
N VAL A 46 25.50 4.28 3.34
CA VAL A 46 24.57 3.45 4.13
C VAL A 46 23.23 4.15 4.31
N TYR A 47 23.22 5.45 4.63
CA TYR A 47 22.00 6.24 4.76
C TYR A 47 21.18 6.30 3.45
N PHE A 48 21.85 6.49 2.30
CA PHE A 48 21.20 6.45 0.99
C PHE A 48 20.65 5.06 0.67
N GLY A 49 21.42 4.01 0.95
CA GLY A 49 21.02 2.62 0.75
C GLY A 49 19.76 2.24 1.54
N ILE A 50 19.72 2.61 2.83
CA ILE A 50 18.55 2.37 3.70
C ILE A 50 17.31 3.09 3.13
N GLY A 51 17.45 4.34 2.73
CA GLY A 51 16.34 5.08 2.12
C GLY A 51 15.85 4.46 0.82
N TYR A 52 16.75 4.03 -0.05
CA TYR A 52 16.39 3.35 -1.29
C TYR A 52 15.64 2.03 -1.02
N LEU A 53 16.14 1.20 -0.11
CA LEU A 53 15.49 -0.06 0.26
C LEU A 53 14.10 0.17 0.83
N LEU A 54 13.96 1.14 1.74
CA LEU A 54 12.68 1.48 2.33
C LEU A 54 11.75 2.08 1.28
N PHE A 55 12.08 3.20 0.66
CA PHE A 55 11.10 3.94 -0.15
C PHE A 55 10.90 3.41 -1.57
N ALA A 56 11.84 2.63 -2.13
CA ALA A 56 11.73 2.10 -3.48
C ALA A 56 11.48 0.59 -3.51
N VAL A 57 12.21 -0.21 -2.71
CA VAL A 57 12.16 -1.67 -2.80
C VAL A 57 10.98 -2.24 -2.02
N ALA A 58 10.78 -1.84 -0.75
CA ALA A 58 9.74 -2.42 0.09
C ALA A 58 8.32 -2.26 -0.50
N PRO A 59 7.88 -1.07 -0.98
CA PRO A 59 6.56 -0.91 -1.59
C PRO A 59 6.35 -1.79 -2.83
N ARG A 60 7.39 -1.94 -3.67
CA ARG A 60 7.34 -2.78 -4.87
C ARG A 60 7.21 -4.26 -4.51
N TYR A 61 7.94 -4.69 -3.47
CA TYR A 61 7.87 -6.06 -2.97
C TYR A 61 6.46 -6.39 -2.44
N PHE A 62 5.88 -5.51 -1.60
CA PHE A 62 4.53 -5.71 -1.09
C PHE A 62 3.47 -5.71 -2.20
N LYS A 63 3.60 -4.80 -3.17
CA LYS A 63 2.72 -4.79 -4.35
C LYS A 63 2.82 -6.09 -5.14
N SER A 64 4.03 -6.54 -5.47
CA SER A 64 4.24 -7.79 -6.21
C SER A 64 3.66 -9.00 -5.46
N ARG A 65 3.79 -9.04 -4.12
CA ARG A 65 3.19 -10.10 -3.32
C ARG A 65 1.66 -10.07 -3.36
N LEU A 66 1.06 -8.88 -3.29
CA LEU A 66 -0.39 -8.71 -3.45
C LEU A 66 -0.85 -9.21 -4.82
N ASP A 67 -0.18 -8.76 -5.89
CA ASP A 67 -0.52 -9.14 -7.26
C ASP A 67 -0.47 -10.66 -7.45
N ARG A 68 0.56 -11.33 -6.92
CA ARG A 68 0.67 -12.81 -6.95
C ARG A 68 -0.45 -13.51 -6.18
N MET A 69 -0.88 -12.98 -5.04
CA MET A 69 -1.99 -13.56 -4.27
C MET A 69 -3.31 -13.44 -5.02
N VAL A 70 -3.56 -12.27 -5.62
CA VAL A 70 -4.75 -12.03 -6.44
C VAL A 70 -4.74 -12.94 -7.67
N GLU A 71 -3.61 -13.04 -8.36
CA GLU A 71 -3.46 -13.88 -9.56
C GLU A 71 -3.72 -15.36 -9.27
N LYS A 72 -3.22 -15.88 -8.13
CA LYS A 72 -3.52 -17.26 -7.70
C LYS A 72 -5.01 -17.52 -7.55
N VAL A 73 -5.78 -16.55 -7.07
CA VAL A 73 -7.24 -16.71 -6.93
C VAL A 73 -7.95 -16.51 -8.27
N LYS A 74 -7.46 -15.61 -9.14
CA LYS A 74 -7.97 -15.48 -10.51
C LYS A 74 -7.87 -16.79 -11.30
N LEU A 75 -6.77 -17.53 -11.12
CA LEU A 75 -6.59 -18.87 -11.73
C LEU A 75 -7.64 -19.90 -11.26
N THR A 76 -8.30 -19.68 -10.13
CA THR A 76 -9.38 -20.56 -9.64
C THR A 76 -10.76 -20.24 -10.24
N GLY A 77 -10.82 -19.30 -11.21
CA GLY A 77 -12.05 -18.94 -11.92
C GLY A 77 -12.72 -17.66 -11.43
N PHE A 78 -12.09 -16.90 -10.52
CA PHE A 78 -12.58 -15.59 -10.07
C PHE A 78 -12.24 -14.51 -11.11
N ASN A 79 -13.25 -13.87 -11.69
CA ASN A 79 -13.07 -12.81 -12.69
C ASN A 79 -13.58 -11.46 -12.17
N PRO A 80 -12.71 -10.64 -11.56
CA PRO A 80 -13.14 -9.37 -10.98
C PRO A 80 -13.59 -8.38 -12.05
N SER A 81 -14.83 -7.92 -11.90
CA SER A 81 -15.41 -6.81 -12.64
C SER A 81 -14.95 -5.45 -12.10
N HIS A 82 -14.79 -5.35 -10.78
CA HIS A 82 -14.40 -4.12 -10.09
C HIS A 82 -13.31 -4.43 -9.07
N GLU A 83 -12.25 -3.61 -9.02
CA GLU A 83 -11.08 -3.85 -8.18
C GLU A 83 -10.68 -2.61 -7.38
N ALA A 84 -10.66 -2.72 -6.05
CA ALA A 84 -10.10 -1.74 -5.13
C ALA A 84 -8.75 -2.24 -4.60
N VAL A 85 -7.68 -1.52 -4.95
CA VAL A 85 -6.33 -1.81 -4.43
C VAL A 85 -5.90 -0.71 -3.49
N SER A 86 -5.80 -1.03 -2.21
CA SER A 86 -5.11 -0.18 -1.25
C SER A 86 -3.64 -0.56 -1.23
N VAL A 87 -2.87 0.06 -2.13
CA VAL A 87 -1.38 0.06 -2.12
C VAL A 87 -0.84 0.44 -0.73
N MET A 88 -1.64 1.23 -0.02
CA MET A 88 -1.31 1.88 1.22
C MET A 88 -1.49 0.98 2.46
N PHE A 89 -2.25 -0.10 2.36
CA PHE A 89 -2.46 -1.11 3.42
C PHE A 89 -2.10 -2.53 2.97
N ASN A 90 -1.60 -2.69 1.74
CA ASN A 90 -1.38 -3.99 1.09
C ASN A 90 -2.64 -4.87 1.13
N ARG A 91 -3.78 -4.23 0.89
CA ARG A 91 -5.10 -4.86 0.87
C ARG A 91 -5.74 -4.70 -0.48
N TYR A 92 -6.45 -5.74 -0.89
CA TYR A 92 -7.19 -5.79 -2.14
C TYR A 92 -8.61 -6.26 -1.85
N VAL A 93 -9.58 -5.61 -2.49
CA VAL A 93 -10.93 -6.13 -2.63
C VAL A 93 -11.28 -6.15 -4.11
N GLY A 94 -11.64 -7.31 -4.64
CA GLY A 94 -12.19 -7.46 -5.97
C GLY A 94 -13.63 -7.94 -5.90
N PHE A 95 -14.46 -7.54 -6.85
CA PHE A 95 -15.85 -7.98 -6.96
C PHE A 95 -16.08 -8.67 -8.30
N ASP A 96 -16.52 -9.91 -8.27
CA ASP A 96 -17.01 -10.65 -9.42
C ASP A 96 -18.53 -10.61 -9.41
N ALA A 97 -19.10 -9.75 -10.26
CA ALA A 97 -20.53 -9.55 -10.39
C ALA A 97 -21.25 -10.78 -10.98
N ALA A 98 -20.57 -11.54 -11.85
CA ALA A 98 -21.15 -12.70 -12.51
C ALA A 98 -21.29 -13.88 -11.54
N ALA A 99 -20.26 -14.12 -10.73
CA ALA A 99 -20.27 -15.14 -9.69
C ALA A 99 -20.94 -14.69 -8.38
N LYS A 100 -21.25 -13.39 -8.24
CA LYS A 100 -21.74 -12.75 -7.00
C LYS A 100 -20.80 -12.99 -5.80
N LYS A 101 -19.50 -12.83 -6.03
CA LYS A 101 -18.47 -13.03 -5.00
C LYS A 101 -17.54 -11.84 -4.89
N ALA A 102 -17.11 -11.54 -3.68
CA ALA A 102 -16.05 -10.60 -3.37
C ALA A 102 -14.80 -11.36 -2.93
N LEU A 103 -13.64 -10.96 -3.41
CA LEU A 103 -12.35 -11.47 -2.97
C LEU A 103 -11.66 -10.42 -2.12
N TYR A 104 -11.42 -10.73 -0.85
CA TYR A 104 -10.57 -9.94 0.02
C TYR A 104 -9.18 -10.58 0.14
N VAL A 105 -8.13 -9.77 -0.02
CA VAL A 105 -6.75 -10.20 0.22
C VAL A 105 -6.08 -9.22 1.17
N ASP A 106 -5.47 -9.74 2.24
CA ASP A 106 -4.60 -8.99 3.15
C ASP A 106 -3.21 -9.61 3.14
N VAL A 107 -2.22 -8.88 2.61
CA VAL A 107 -0.84 -9.37 2.53
C VAL A 107 -0.20 -9.49 3.91
N ASN A 108 -0.61 -8.68 4.88
CA ASN A 108 -0.02 -8.70 6.22
C ASN A 108 -0.45 -9.96 6.98
N LEU A 109 -1.70 -10.38 6.78
CA LEU A 109 -2.25 -11.63 7.34
C LEU A 109 -1.97 -12.84 6.43
N ASN A 110 -1.38 -12.61 5.25
CA ASN A 110 -1.17 -13.61 4.21
C ASN A 110 -2.46 -14.42 3.91
N SER A 111 -3.61 -13.74 3.95
CA SER A 111 -4.92 -14.36 3.79
C SER A 111 -5.59 -13.88 2.51
N ALA A 112 -6.25 -14.81 1.83
CA ALA A 112 -7.16 -14.53 0.73
C ALA A 112 -8.50 -15.21 1.07
N THR A 113 -9.56 -14.43 1.15
CA THR A 113 -10.88 -14.88 1.55
C THR A 113 -11.88 -14.51 0.48
N VAL A 114 -12.55 -15.51 -0.07
CA VAL A 114 -13.70 -15.32 -0.95
C VAL A 114 -14.95 -15.21 -0.08
N ILE A 115 -15.74 -14.20 -0.35
CA ILE A 115 -16.95 -13.83 0.40
C ILE A 115 -18.08 -13.79 -0.59
N ASP A 116 -19.14 -14.55 -0.35
CA ASP A 116 -20.32 -14.49 -1.20
C ASP A 116 -21.11 -13.20 -0.90
N PHE A 117 -21.78 -12.62 -1.90
CA PHE A 117 -22.46 -11.32 -1.74
C PHE A 117 -23.58 -11.36 -0.69
N ASP A 118 -24.21 -12.51 -0.46
CA ASP A 118 -25.21 -12.71 0.59
C ASP A 118 -24.64 -12.53 2.01
N GLN A 119 -23.34 -12.75 2.18
CA GLN A 119 -22.61 -12.53 3.43
C GLN A 119 -22.26 -11.06 3.65
N VAL A 120 -22.41 -10.20 2.64
CA VAL A 120 -22.24 -8.76 2.77
C VAL A 120 -23.53 -8.15 3.32
N SER A 121 -23.44 -7.52 4.50
CA SER A 121 -24.59 -6.88 5.15
C SER A 121 -24.79 -5.45 4.66
N SER A 122 -23.70 -4.70 4.51
CA SER A 122 -23.74 -3.31 4.05
C SER A 122 -22.38 -2.88 3.50
N TRP A 123 -22.40 -1.78 2.75
CA TRP A 123 -21.20 -1.11 2.29
C TRP A 123 -21.32 0.38 2.57
N GLU A 124 -20.17 1.00 2.86
CA GLU A 124 -20.09 2.43 3.14
C GLU A 124 -18.85 3.03 2.48
N LEU A 125 -19.01 4.24 1.95
CA LEU A 125 -17.90 5.07 1.50
C LEU A 125 -17.74 6.22 2.48
N VAL A 126 -16.79 6.09 3.40
CA VAL A 126 -16.56 7.08 4.45
C VAL A 126 -15.53 8.10 3.96
N PRO A 127 -15.88 9.40 3.91
CA PRO A 127 -14.88 10.44 3.74
C PRO A 127 -13.98 10.47 4.99
N ASP A 128 -12.73 10.06 4.82
CA ASP A 128 -11.71 10.14 5.87
C ASP A 128 -11.04 11.52 5.82
N LYS A 129 -10.38 11.96 6.90
CA LYS A 129 -9.54 13.17 6.95
C LYS A 129 -8.28 13.06 6.07
N SER A 130 -8.19 12.01 5.25
CA SER A 130 -7.09 11.68 4.36
C SER A 130 -7.50 11.97 2.92
N PRO A 131 -6.57 12.30 1.99
CA PRO A 131 -6.88 12.40 0.56
C PRO A 131 -7.35 11.07 -0.08
N HIS A 132 -7.48 10.01 0.72
CA HIS A 132 -7.97 8.71 0.33
C HIS A 132 -9.24 8.41 1.13
N LEU A 133 -10.29 7.99 0.42
CA LEU A 133 -11.56 7.61 1.02
C LEU A 133 -11.45 6.19 1.56
N LEU A 134 -12.14 5.91 2.65
CA LEU A 134 -12.23 4.56 3.20
C LEU A 134 -13.49 3.90 2.65
N PHE A 135 -13.31 2.89 1.80
CA PHE A 135 -14.37 1.97 1.47
C PHE A 135 -14.45 0.89 2.54
N LYS A 136 -15.61 0.78 3.19
CA LYS A 136 -15.88 -0.17 4.26
C LYS A 136 -16.94 -1.17 3.79
N LEU A 137 -16.62 -2.45 3.88
CA LEU A 137 -17.56 -3.55 3.65
C LEU A 137 -17.86 -4.21 5.00
N VAL A 138 -19.13 -4.33 5.36
CA VAL A 138 -19.55 -5.05 6.56
C VAL A 138 -20.01 -6.44 6.15
N THR A 139 -19.41 -7.48 6.74
CA THR A 139 -19.70 -8.87 6.39
C THR A 139 -20.12 -9.70 7.60
N ARG A 140 -20.79 -10.81 7.34
CA ARG A 140 -21.19 -11.82 8.34
C ARG A 140 -20.15 -12.92 8.51
N VAL A 141 -19.00 -12.80 7.85
CA VAL A 141 -17.93 -13.80 7.92
C VAL A 141 -17.25 -13.74 9.30
N PRO A 142 -17.10 -14.87 10.00
CA PRO A 142 -16.37 -14.93 11.27
C PRO A 142 -14.95 -14.40 11.09
N ASN A 143 -14.47 -13.56 12.00
CA ASN A 143 -13.16 -12.90 11.97
C ASN A 143 -12.94 -11.87 10.83
N LEU A 144 -13.96 -11.56 10.02
CA LEU A 144 -13.87 -10.60 8.93
C LEU A 144 -15.07 -9.65 8.87
N HIS A 145 -15.56 -9.22 10.04
CA HIS A 145 -16.79 -8.43 10.15
C HIS A 145 -16.72 -7.09 9.42
N GLU A 146 -15.54 -6.46 9.40
CA GLU A 146 -15.33 -5.19 8.71
C GLU A 146 -14.09 -5.23 7.84
N ILE A 147 -14.26 -4.88 6.56
CA ILE A 147 -13.19 -4.80 5.58
C ILE A 147 -13.02 -3.35 5.17
N GLY A 148 -11.87 -2.76 5.49
CA GLY A 148 -11.52 -1.41 5.10
C GLY A 148 -10.46 -1.37 4.00
N VAL A 149 -10.79 -0.80 2.84
CA VAL A 149 -9.87 -0.54 1.73
C VAL A 149 -9.85 0.95 1.42
N ARG A 150 -8.66 1.53 1.27
CA ARG A 150 -8.54 2.92 0.85
C ARG A 150 -8.53 3.05 -0.67
N ILE A 151 -9.41 3.90 -1.18
CA ILE A 151 -9.53 4.25 -2.59
C ILE A 151 -9.16 5.72 -2.81
N LYS A 152 -8.85 6.11 -4.06
CA LYS A 152 -8.50 7.49 -4.36
C LYS A 152 -9.76 8.37 -4.34
N ALA A 153 -9.65 9.59 -3.81
CA ALA A 153 -10.77 10.52 -3.70
C ALA A 153 -11.46 10.82 -5.05
N ASN A 154 -10.67 10.91 -6.13
CA ASN A 154 -11.18 11.14 -7.48
C ASN A 154 -11.99 9.97 -8.07
N GLN A 155 -11.99 8.79 -7.43
CA GLN A 155 -12.75 7.62 -7.86
C GLN A 155 -14.07 7.47 -7.09
N PHE A 156 -14.42 8.39 -6.19
CA PHE A 156 -15.61 8.30 -5.34
C PHE A 156 -16.90 8.07 -6.13
N GLY A 157 -17.15 8.89 -7.17
CA GLY A 157 -18.38 8.82 -7.95
C GLY A 157 -18.52 7.49 -8.69
N ALA A 158 -17.43 6.99 -9.27
CA ALA A 158 -17.38 5.69 -9.93
C ALA A 158 -17.68 4.57 -8.92
N TRP A 159 -16.94 4.52 -7.80
CA TRP A 159 -17.18 3.51 -6.75
C TRP A 159 -18.60 3.54 -6.19
N LYS A 160 -19.16 4.73 -5.98
CA LYS A 160 -20.54 4.85 -5.50
C LYS A 160 -21.53 4.26 -6.51
N SER A 161 -21.36 4.57 -7.80
CA SER A 161 -22.19 4.02 -8.87
C SER A 161 -22.05 2.50 -8.98
N ASP A 162 -20.82 2.02 -8.99
CA ASP A 162 -20.49 0.60 -9.15
C ASP A 162 -21.06 -0.23 -7.98
N MET A 163 -20.90 0.23 -6.74
CA MET A 163 -21.44 -0.48 -5.57
C MET A 163 -22.97 -0.47 -5.53
N HIS A 164 -23.62 0.60 -5.97
CA HIS A 164 -25.07 0.60 -6.16
C HIS A 164 -25.51 -0.42 -7.23
N SER A 165 -24.73 -0.63 -8.29
CA SER A 165 -25.07 -1.65 -9.29
C SER A 165 -24.87 -3.09 -8.79
N LEU A 166 -23.93 -3.32 -7.87
CA LEU A 166 -23.62 -4.66 -7.34
C LEU A 166 -24.52 -5.09 -6.18
N PHE A 167 -24.93 -4.14 -5.33
CA PHE A 167 -25.64 -4.42 -4.07
C PHE A 167 -26.99 -3.70 -3.95
N GLY A 168 -27.38 -2.88 -4.93
CA GLY A 168 -28.64 -2.14 -4.95
C GLY A 168 -29.79 -2.91 -5.58
#